data_AF-A0A804MJF1-F1
#
_entry.id   AF-A0A804MJF1-F1
#
_cell.length_a   1.000
_cell.length_b   1.000
_cell.length_c   1.000
_cell.angle_alpha   90.00
_cell.angle_beta   90.00
_cell.angle_gamma   90.00
#
_symmetry.space_group_name_H-M   'P 1'
#
loop_
_entity.id
_entity.type
_entity.pdbx_description
1 polymer ?
#
loop_
_entity_poly.entity_id
_entity_poly.type
_entity_poly.pdbx_seq_one_letter_code
_entity_poly.pdbx_strand_id
1 'polypeptide(L)'
;MARYVHVLRLVINGVSEPAHSRCHNKKILAEMESAIRDHPLWANATDQEIGHALEGLEKYVMTKLFDRTFGTSTEDVVSDMDISEKIGLLQQFVKPHHLDIPKVLHNEASWLLAVKELQKINSFKAPREKLLCIMSCCLVINNLLLNILSGADEFLPILIYVTIKANPPQLHSNLKFVQLFRRETKIILEVEYYLTNLISAKMFIIDVSAHSLSMEESKF
;
A
#
# COMPACT_ATOMS: atom_id res chain seq x y z
N MET A 1 13.75 14.60 -23.63
CA MET A 1 14.28 15.06 -22.32
C MET A 1 13.93 16.51 -21.98
N ALA A 2 14.07 17.50 -22.89
CA ALA A 2 13.83 18.92 -22.55
C ALA A 2 12.42 19.23 -21.99
N ARG A 3 11.36 18.60 -22.52
CA ARG A 3 9.96 18.77 -22.03
C ARG A 3 9.82 18.49 -20.53
N TYR A 4 10.51 17.46 -20.05
CA TYR A 4 10.42 17.00 -18.66
C TYR A 4 11.21 17.91 -17.71
N VAL A 5 12.42 18.32 -18.10
CA VAL A 5 13.31 19.10 -17.22
C VAL A 5 12.71 20.47 -16.88
N HIS A 6 12.07 21.12 -17.85
CA HIS A 6 11.51 22.46 -17.62
C HIS A 6 10.28 22.42 -16.72
N VAL A 7 9.36 21.49 -16.98
CA VAL A 7 8.19 21.24 -16.13
C VAL A 7 8.63 20.80 -14.73
N LEU A 8 9.59 19.88 -14.60
CA LEU A 8 10.13 19.46 -13.31
C LEU A 8 10.66 20.66 -12.52
N ARG A 9 11.39 21.58 -13.17
CA ARG A 9 11.92 22.76 -12.49
C ARG A 9 10.82 23.73 -12.05
N LEU A 10 9.79 23.95 -12.87
CA LEU A 10 8.63 24.77 -12.50
C LEU A 10 7.88 24.16 -11.32
N VAL A 11 7.62 22.85 -11.38
CA VAL A 11 6.96 22.09 -10.32
C VAL A 11 7.78 22.14 -9.03
N ILE A 12 9.06 21.76 -9.07
CA ILE A 12 9.90 21.73 -7.87
C ILE A 12 10.02 23.12 -7.22
N ASN A 13 10.10 24.18 -8.02
CA ASN A 13 10.22 25.54 -7.50
C ASN A 13 8.88 26.12 -6.99
N GLY A 14 7.74 25.62 -7.46
CA GLY A 14 6.41 26.08 -7.06
C GLY A 14 5.74 25.23 -5.97
N VAL A 15 6.18 23.98 -5.80
CA VAL A 15 5.59 23.05 -4.84
C VAL A 15 6.05 23.40 -3.43
N SER A 16 5.10 23.87 -2.65
CA SER A 16 5.24 24.03 -1.20
C SER A 16 5.60 22.69 -0.54
N GLU A 17 6.28 22.73 0.61
CA GLU A 17 6.67 21.49 1.32
C GLU A 17 5.44 20.62 1.60
N PRO A 18 5.53 19.29 1.43
CA PRO A 18 4.43 18.40 1.74
C PRO A 18 4.07 18.48 3.22
N ALA A 19 2.77 18.43 3.50
CA ALA A 19 2.27 18.44 4.87
C ALA A 19 1.77 17.05 5.25
N HIS A 20 1.49 16.85 6.54
CA HIS A 20 0.82 15.62 7.00
C HIS A 20 -0.66 15.55 6.58
N SER A 21 -1.21 16.62 5.99
CA SER A 21 -2.60 16.69 5.53
C SER A 21 -2.78 16.16 4.11
N ARG A 22 -3.69 15.20 3.94
CA ARG A 22 -4.11 14.67 2.63
C ARG A 22 -4.56 15.80 1.68
N CYS A 23 -5.29 16.79 2.19
CA CYS A 23 -5.80 17.89 1.37
C CYS A 23 -4.67 18.71 0.73
N HIS A 24 -3.61 19.01 1.50
CA HIS A 24 -2.46 19.75 1.00
C HIS A 24 -1.69 18.97 -0.06
N ASN A 25 -1.44 17.68 0.17
CA ASN A 25 -0.69 16.84 -0.77
C ASN A 25 -1.48 16.59 -2.07
N LYS A 26 -2.81 16.49 -1.99
CA LYS A 26 -3.68 16.48 -3.19
C LYS A 26 -3.53 17.77 -4.01
N LYS A 27 -3.49 18.92 -3.33
CA LYS A 27 -3.33 20.21 -3.99
C LYS A 27 -2.02 20.28 -4.76
N ILE A 28 -0.92 19.84 -4.15
CA ILE A 28 0.40 19.73 -4.79
C ILE A 28 0.31 18.90 -6.08
N LEU A 29 -0.30 17.72 -6.03
CA LEU A 29 -0.43 16.85 -7.21
C LEU A 29 -1.35 17.43 -8.29
N ALA A 30 -2.39 18.16 -7.92
CA ALA A 30 -3.28 18.85 -8.85
C ALA A 30 -2.59 20.04 -9.53
N GLU A 31 -1.80 20.82 -8.78
CA GLU A 31 -0.99 21.92 -9.31
C GLU A 31 0.05 21.39 -10.32
N MET A 32 0.67 20.24 -10.02
CA MET A 32 1.55 19.52 -10.96
C MET A 32 0.84 19.12 -12.25
N GLU A 33 -0.40 18.61 -12.11
CA GLU A 33 -1.20 18.21 -13.26
C GLU A 33 -1.59 19.39 -14.14
N SER A 34 -2.06 20.49 -13.55
CA SER A 34 -2.33 21.74 -14.28
C SER A 34 -1.07 22.24 -14.98
N ALA A 35 0.06 22.29 -14.27
CA ALA A 35 1.32 22.74 -14.83
C ALA A 35 1.81 21.90 -16.03
N ILE A 36 1.50 20.61 -16.08
CA ILE A 36 1.79 19.78 -17.27
C ILE A 36 0.80 20.07 -18.39
N ARG A 37 -0.50 20.07 -18.08
CA ARG A 37 -1.56 20.20 -19.10
C ARG A 37 -1.56 21.58 -19.76
N ASP A 38 -1.28 22.63 -19.00
CA ASP A 38 -1.31 24.02 -19.47
C ASP A 38 0.00 24.43 -20.18
N HIS A 39 1.05 23.61 -20.10
CA HIS A 39 2.35 23.97 -20.64
C HIS A 39 2.38 23.80 -22.17
N PRO A 40 2.80 24.82 -22.96
CA PRO A 40 2.76 24.78 -24.43
C PRO A 40 3.44 23.57 -25.06
N LEU A 41 4.54 23.08 -24.48
CA LEU A 41 5.25 21.88 -24.94
C LEU A 41 4.44 20.57 -24.84
N TRP A 42 3.35 20.57 -24.07
CA TRP A 42 2.44 19.45 -23.87
C TRP A 42 1.09 19.63 -24.58
N ALA A 43 0.88 20.73 -25.30
CA ALA A 43 -0.40 21.04 -25.96
C ALA A 43 -0.90 19.94 -26.91
N ASN A 44 0.02 19.19 -27.53
CA ASN A 44 -0.29 18.09 -28.45
C ASN A 44 -0.03 16.70 -27.84
N ALA A 45 0.21 16.61 -26.52
CA ALA A 45 0.40 15.34 -25.86
C ALA A 45 -0.95 14.64 -25.65
N THR A 46 -0.98 13.34 -25.90
CA THR A 46 -2.14 12.50 -25.60
C THR A 46 -2.37 12.39 -24.09
N ASP A 47 -3.59 12.08 -23.67
CA ASP A 47 -3.88 11.82 -22.24
C ASP A 47 -3.05 10.68 -21.67
N GLN A 48 -2.66 9.71 -22.51
CA GLN A 48 -1.75 8.63 -22.10
C GLN A 48 -0.34 9.17 -21.81
N GLU A 49 0.20 10.03 -22.69
CA GLU A 49 1.51 10.66 -22.48
C GLU A 49 1.52 11.57 -21.25
N ILE A 50 0.47 12.38 -21.07
CA ILE A 50 0.28 13.20 -19.87
C ILE A 50 0.19 12.30 -18.64
N GLY A 51 -0.56 11.21 -18.72
CA GLY A 51 -0.70 10.22 -17.66
C GLY A 51 0.64 9.63 -17.24
N HIS A 52 1.48 9.20 -18.20
CA HIS A 52 2.83 8.68 -17.93
C HIS A 52 3.76 9.76 -17.36
N ALA A 53 3.65 11.00 -17.84
CA ALA A 53 4.45 12.11 -17.33
C ALA A 53 4.15 12.39 -15.86
N LEU A 54 2.88 12.39 -15.49
CA LEU A 54 2.44 12.59 -14.11
C LEU A 54 2.90 11.45 -13.19
N GLU A 55 2.92 10.20 -13.67
CA GLU A 55 3.50 9.08 -12.92
C GLU A 55 5.01 9.25 -12.69
N GLY A 56 5.74 9.67 -13.73
CA GLY A 56 7.18 9.95 -13.62
C GLY A 56 7.47 11.10 -12.64
N LEU A 57 6.63 12.13 -12.66
CA LEU A 57 6.71 13.28 -11.75
C LEU A 57 6.40 12.89 -10.31
N GLU A 58 5.31 12.14 -10.05
CA GLU A 58 4.97 11.60 -8.72
C GLU A 58 6.18 10.81 -8.17
N LYS A 59 6.72 9.89 -8.97
CA LYS A 59 7.90 9.10 -8.59
C LYS A 59 9.09 9.99 -8.25
N TYR A 60 9.44 10.95 -9.11
CA TYR A 60 10.58 11.83 -8.89
C TYR A 60 10.43 12.65 -7.60
N VAL A 61 9.31 13.35 -7.44
CA VAL A 61 9.03 14.23 -6.31
C VAL A 61 8.99 13.43 -5.01
N MET A 62 8.22 12.34 -4.97
CA MET A 62 8.09 11.54 -3.75
C MET A 62 9.37 10.82 -3.37
N THR A 63 10.22 10.47 -4.32
CA THR A 63 11.56 9.92 -4.00
C THR A 63 12.45 10.96 -3.33
N LYS A 64 12.38 12.24 -3.75
CA LYS A 64 13.17 13.34 -3.17
C LYS A 64 12.64 13.78 -1.81
N LEU A 65 11.33 13.71 -1.59
CA LEU A 65 10.67 14.14 -0.36
C LEU A 65 10.44 12.99 0.61
N PHE A 66 10.83 11.75 0.27
CA PHE A 66 10.54 10.54 1.03
C PHE A 66 10.95 10.68 2.50
N ASP A 67 12.19 11.10 2.75
CA ASP A 67 12.76 11.17 4.10
C ASP A 67 12.10 12.26 4.97
N ARG A 68 11.30 13.16 4.38
CA ARG A 68 10.52 14.19 5.07
C ARG A 68 9.03 13.85 5.22
N THR A 69 8.56 12.81 4.52
CA THR A 69 7.12 12.51 4.39
C THR A 69 6.73 11.13 4.87
N PHE A 70 7.66 10.17 4.89
CA PHE A 70 7.40 8.79 5.27
C PHE A 70 7.75 8.54 6.74
N GLY A 71 6.75 8.18 7.55
CA GLY A 71 6.96 7.77 8.95
C GLY A 71 7.65 8.82 9.82
N THR A 72 7.39 10.11 9.57
CA THR A 72 8.12 11.21 10.23
C THR A 72 7.52 11.67 11.55
N SER A 73 6.27 11.32 11.82
CA SER A 73 5.61 11.66 13.09
C SER A 73 5.93 10.60 14.15
N THR A 74 5.97 11.03 15.42
CA THR A 74 6.17 10.13 16.57
C THR A 74 5.08 9.07 16.63
N GLU A 75 3.85 9.43 16.28
CA GLU A 75 2.70 8.51 16.27
C GLU A 75 2.85 7.41 15.21
N ASP A 76 3.41 7.75 14.04
CA ASP A 76 3.67 6.77 12.99
C ASP A 76 4.75 5.78 13.40
N VAL A 77 5.84 6.26 14.01
CA VAL A 77 6.93 5.41 14.50
C VAL A 77 6.44 4.44 15.57
N VAL A 78 5.66 4.93 16.55
CA VAL A 78 5.07 4.08 17.60
C VAL A 78 4.11 3.05 16.98
N SER A 79 3.21 3.49 16.10
CA SER A 79 2.26 2.58 15.43
C SER A 79 2.95 1.48 14.61
N ASP A 80 4.06 1.82 13.94
CA ASP A 80 4.86 0.85 13.18
C ASP A 80 5.59 -0.15 14.10
N MET A 81 6.09 0.29 15.25
CA MET A 81 6.71 -0.59 16.24
C MET A 81 5.69 -1.55 16.84
N ASP A 82 4.57 -1.02 17.36
CA ASP A 82 3.52 -1.80 18.02
C ASP A 82 2.98 -2.90 17.10
N ILE A 83 2.67 -2.56 15.85
CA ILE A 83 2.15 -3.56 14.90
C ILE A 83 3.20 -4.59 14.50
N SER A 84 4.47 -4.19 14.33
CA SER A 84 5.55 -5.11 13.98
C SER A 84 5.81 -6.12 15.10
N GLU A 85 5.80 -5.67 16.35
CA GLU A 85 5.94 -6.53 17.53
C GLU A 85 4.74 -7.47 17.66
N LYS A 86 3.52 -6.94 17.53
CA LYS A 86 2.28 -7.74 17.57
C LYS A 86 2.29 -8.83 16.50
N ILE A 87 2.64 -8.51 15.25
CA ILE A 87 2.78 -9.52 14.18
C ILE A 87 3.83 -10.55 14.55
N GLY A 88 4.99 -10.13 15.07
CA GLY A 88 6.06 -11.03 15.49
C GLY A 88 5.63 -12.06 16.54
N LEU A 89 4.73 -11.69 17.46
CA LEU A 89 4.11 -12.62 18.41
C LEU A 89 3.13 -13.57 17.72
N LEU A 90 2.20 -13.04 16.91
CA LEU A 90 1.20 -13.82 16.20
C LEU A 90 1.82 -14.84 15.24
N GLN A 91 2.93 -14.50 14.60
CA GLN A 91 3.65 -15.40 13.68
C GLN A 91 4.02 -16.75 14.32
N GLN A 92 4.24 -16.78 15.64
CA GLN A 92 4.70 -17.95 16.37
C GLN A 92 3.64 -19.05 16.46
N PHE A 93 2.36 -18.68 16.55
CA PHE A 93 1.28 -19.63 16.80
C PHE A 93 0.12 -19.55 15.81
N VAL A 94 -0.12 -18.43 15.13
CA VAL A 94 -1.25 -18.30 14.21
C VAL A 94 -1.11 -19.26 13.03
N LYS A 95 -2.14 -20.09 12.86
CA LYS A 95 -2.34 -21.06 11.79
C LYS A 95 -3.60 -20.70 10.99
N PRO A 96 -3.75 -21.19 9.75
CA PRO A 96 -4.89 -20.84 8.91
C PRO A 96 -6.27 -21.06 9.54
N HIS A 97 -6.44 -22.15 10.31
CA HIS A 97 -7.71 -22.47 10.96
C HIS A 97 -8.10 -21.51 12.10
N HIS A 98 -7.17 -20.74 12.67
CA HIS A 98 -7.51 -19.69 13.64
C HIS A 98 -8.20 -18.48 12.97
N LEU A 99 -8.14 -18.38 11.64
CA LEU A 99 -8.76 -17.33 10.85
C LEU A 99 -9.87 -17.91 9.97
N ASP A 100 -10.45 -19.06 10.34
CA ASP A 100 -11.52 -19.74 9.60
C ASP A 100 -11.17 -20.08 8.14
N ILE A 101 -9.89 -20.13 7.78
CA ILE A 101 -9.47 -20.47 6.42
C ILE A 101 -9.77 -21.96 6.17
N PRO A 102 -10.47 -22.33 5.07
CA PRO A 102 -10.78 -23.71 4.73
C PRO A 102 -9.55 -24.61 4.62
N LYS A 103 -9.66 -25.88 5.03
CA LYS A 103 -8.55 -26.85 5.00
C LYS A 103 -7.89 -27.02 3.63
N VAL A 104 -8.66 -26.89 2.55
CA VAL A 104 -8.16 -26.94 1.16
C VAL A 104 -7.13 -25.84 0.86
N LEU A 105 -7.13 -24.76 1.65
CA LEU A 105 -6.26 -23.60 1.53
C LEU A 105 -5.11 -23.58 2.56
N HIS A 106 -4.92 -24.64 3.34
CA HIS A 106 -3.86 -24.70 4.37
C HIS A 106 -2.45 -24.92 3.80
N ASN A 107 -2.30 -24.95 2.48
CA ASN A 107 -1.00 -25.07 1.84
C ASN A 107 -0.20 -23.76 1.99
N GLU A 108 0.60 -23.64 3.05
CA GLU A 108 1.42 -22.45 3.30
C GLU A 108 2.36 -22.10 2.14
N ALA A 109 2.83 -23.11 1.38
CA ALA A 109 3.67 -22.88 0.21
C ALA A 109 2.94 -22.13 -0.91
N SER A 110 1.61 -22.26 -1.01
CA SER A 110 0.80 -21.51 -1.95
C SER A 110 0.87 -20.00 -1.69
N TRP A 111 0.93 -19.61 -0.42
CA TRP A 111 0.91 -18.19 -0.01
C TRP A 111 2.28 -17.52 -0.03
N LEU A 112 3.37 -18.29 -0.17
CA LEU A 112 4.74 -17.77 -0.13
C LEU A 112 4.98 -16.68 -1.18
N LEU A 113 4.37 -16.81 -2.36
CA LEU A 113 4.50 -15.78 -3.40
C LEU A 113 3.82 -14.47 -2.97
N ALA A 114 2.61 -14.51 -2.41
CA ALA A 114 1.89 -13.33 -1.92
C ALA A 114 2.66 -12.65 -0.77
N VAL A 115 3.18 -13.45 0.16
CA VAL A 115 4.06 -13.00 1.25
C VAL A 115 5.26 -12.21 0.70
N LYS A 116 5.95 -12.77 -0.29
CA LYS A 116 7.10 -12.12 -0.93
C LYS A 116 6.73 -10.84 -1.68
N GLU A 117 5.57 -10.78 -2.34
CA GLU A 117 5.11 -9.55 -2.99
C GLU A 117 4.92 -8.42 -1.98
N LEU A 118 4.30 -8.71 -0.83
CA LEU A 118 4.06 -7.70 0.20
C LEU A 118 5.36 -7.23 0.87
N GLN A 119 6.33 -8.12 1.08
CA GLN A 119 7.64 -7.80 1.67
C GLN A 119 8.48 -6.82 0.83
N LYS A 120 8.21 -6.70 -0.47
CA LYS A 120 8.93 -5.74 -1.35
C LYS A 120 8.55 -4.28 -1.09
N ILE A 121 7.51 -4.00 -0.32
CA ILE A 121 6.94 -2.64 -0.19
C ILE A 121 7.97 -1.59 0.29
N ASN A 122 8.94 -1.97 1.13
CA ASN A 122 10.00 -1.08 1.59
C ASN A 122 11.17 -0.93 0.60
N SER A 123 11.19 -1.70 -0.49
CA SER A 123 12.18 -1.53 -1.57
C SER A 123 11.88 -0.33 -2.48
N PHE A 124 10.70 0.30 -2.32
CA PHE A 124 10.25 1.39 -3.18
C PHE A 124 9.94 2.66 -2.40
N LYS A 125 10.21 3.82 -3.00
CA LYS A 125 9.90 5.14 -2.42
C LYS A 125 8.68 5.81 -3.07
N ALA A 126 8.31 5.42 -4.29
CA ALA A 126 7.17 6.00 -4.98
C ALA A 126 5.83 5.38 -4.51
N PRO A 127 4.77 6.18 -4.30
CA PRO A 127 3.44 5.68 -3.90
C PRO A 127 2.91 4.63 -4.86
N ARG A 128 3.05 4.85 -6.19
CA ARG A 128 2.70 3.86 -7.21
C ARG A 128 3.34 2.50 -6.98
N GLU A 129 4.66 2.48 -6.75
CA GLU A 129 5.42 1.24 -6.68
C GLU A 129 5.09 0.47 -5.39
N LYS A 130 4.91 1.17 -4.27
CA LYS A 130 4.38 0.57 -3.03
C LYS A 130 3.00 -0.04 -3.22
N LEU A 131 2.12 0.66 -3.92
CA LEU A 131 0.77 0.18 -4.24
C LEU A 131 0.80 -1.05 -5.15
N LEU A 132 1.72 -1.12 -6.11
CA LEU A 132 1.89 -2.30 -6.95
C LEU A 132 2.28 -3.54 -6.13
N CYS A 133 3.07 -3.41 -5.06
CA CYS A 133 3.36 -4.54 -4.16
C CYS A 133 2.07 -5.07 -3.50
N ILE A 134 1.19 -4.17 -3.05
CA ILE A 134 -0.10 -4.53 -2.45
C ILE A 134 -0.98 -5.24 -3.49
N MET A 135 -1.08 -4.69 -4.69
CA MET A 135 -1.87 -5.28 -5.78
C MET A 135 -1.32 -6.66 -6.17
N SER A 136 -0.01 -6.80 -6.36
CA SER A 136 0.61 -8.08 -6.69
C SER A 136 0.34 -9.14 -5.63
N CYS A 137 0.42 -8.79 -4.35
CA CYS A 137 0.04 -9.68 -3.25
C CYS A 137 -1.42 -10.15 -3.37
N CYS A 138 -2.35 -9.21 -3.56
CA CYS A 138 -3.79 -9.50 -3.64
C CYS A 138 -4.15 -10.33 -4.89
N LEU A 139 -3.52 -10.04 -6.03
CA LEU A 139 -3.71 -10.80 -7.26
C LEU A 139 -3.22 -12.24 -7.13
N VAL A 140 -2.09 -12.47 -6.44
CA VAL A 140 -1.62 -13.82 -6.14
C VAL A 140 -2.64 -14.57 -5.28
N ILE A 141 -3.21 -13.93 -4.26
CA ILE A 141 -4.25 -14.52 -3.41
C ILE A 141 -5.49 -14.87 -4.26
N ASN A 142 -6.00 -13.93 -5.06
CA ASN A 142 -7.18 -14.15 -5.90
C ASN A 142 -6.97 -15.26 -6.93
N ASN A 143 -5.80 -15.33 -7.57
CA ASN A 143 -5.49 -16.40 -8.51
C ASN A 143 -5.52 -17.78 -7.86
N LEU A 144 -5.13 -17.88 -6.58
CA LEU A 144 -5.20 -19.13 -5.82
C LEU A 144 -6.64 -19.47 -5.41
N LEU A 145 -7.46 -18.47 -5.06
CA LEU A 145 -8.88 -18.65 -4.74
C LEU A 145 -9.71 -19.10 -5.96
N LEU A 146 -9.44 -18.52 -7.13
CA LEU A 146 -10.11 -18.90 -8.38
C LEU A 146 -9.91 -20.38 -8.72
N ASN A 147 -8.74 -20.95 -8.38
CA ASN A 147 -8.45 -22.36 -8.63
C ASN A 147 -9.29 -23.33 -7.79
N ILE A 148 -9.93 -22.84 -6.71
CA ILE A 148 -10.73 -23.68 -5.80
C ILE A 148 -12.22 -23.26 -5.73
N LEU A 149 -12.67 -22.40 -6.66
CA LEU A 149 -14.04 -21.88 -6.71
C LEU A 149 -14.50 -21.20 -5.40
N SER A 150 -13.56 -20.61 -4.66
CA SER A 150 -13.84 -19.83 -3.46
C SER A 150 -14.01 -18.35 -3.81
N GLY A 151 -14.84 -17.67 -3.02
CA GLY A 151 -15.31 -16.32 -3.30
C GLY A 151 -14.53 -15.23 -2.55
N ALA A 152 -15.18 -14.09 -2.38
CA ALA A 152 -14.63 -12.95 -1.64
C ALA A 152 -14.58 -13.19 -0.12
N ASP A 153 -15.41 -14.09 0.39
CA ASP A 153 -15.51 -14.40 1.83
C ASP A 153 -14.21 -15.00 2.38
N GLU A 154 -13.46 -15.73 1.54
CA GLU A 154 -12.17 -16.29 1.89
C GLU A 154 -11.00 -15.30 1.74
N PHE A 155 -11.19 -14.17 1.05
CA PHE A 155 -10.09 -13.26 0.71
C PHE A 155 -9.47 -12.57 1.93
N LEU A 156 -10.30 -11.92 2.76
CA LEU A 156 -9.80 -11.12 3.88
C LEU A 156 -9.07 -11.97 4.95
N PRO A 157 -9.59 -13.16 5.37
CA PRO A 157 -8.86 -14.01 6.30
C PRO A 157 -7.49 -14.46 5.77
N ILE A 158 -7.40 -14.78 4.47
CA ILE A 158 -6.11 -15.12 3.84
C ILE A 158 -5.20 -13.91 3.78
N LEU A 159 -5.71 -12.72 3.48
CA LEU A 159 -4.91 -11.49 3.47
C LEU A 159 -4.36 -11.18 4.87
N ILE A 160 -5.16 -11.37 5.94
CA ILE A 160 -4.70 -11.26 7.33
C ILE A 160 -3.56 -12.26 7.58
N TYR A 161 -3.77 -13.54 7.22
CA TYR A 161 -2.75 -14.57 7.39
C TYR A 161 -1.45 -14.25 6.65
N VAL A 162 -1.55 -13.84 5.38
CA VAL A 162 -0.41 -13.43 4.54
C VAL A 162 0.30 -12.22 5.14
N THR A 163 -0.43 -11.23 5.65
CA THR A 163 0.12 -10.04 6.30
C THR A 163 0.90 -10.42 7.56
N ILE A 164 0.35 -11.32 8.39
CA ILE A 164 1.04 -11.86 9.56
C ILE A 164 2.32 -12.57 9.12
N LYS A 165 2.26 -13.50 8.15
CA LYS A 165 3.46 -14.23 7.69
C LYS A 165 4.50 -13.34 6.99
N ALA A 166 4.07 -12.24 6.37
CA ALA A 166 4.98 -11.29 5.73
C ALA A 166 5.70 -10.37 6.71
N ASN A 167 5.00 -9.90 7.75
CA ASN A 167 5.45 -8.86 8.68
C ASN A 167 6.20 -7.71 7.96
N PRO A 168 5.55 -7.02 6.99
CA PRO A 168 6.23 -6.01 6.20
C PRO A 168 6.67 -4.84 7.09
N PRO A 169 7.95 -4.41 7.04
CA PRO A 169 8.44 -3.34 7.89
C PRO A 169 7.67 -2.03 7.67
N GLN A 170 7.38 -1.32 8.76
CA GLN A 170 6.69 -0.02 8.71
C GLN A 170 5.33 -0.08 7.99
N LEU A 171 4.55 -1.13 8.23
CA LEU A 171 3.26 -1.37 7.55
C LEU A 171 2.31 -0.17 7.67
N HIS A 172 2.20 0.44 8.85
CA HIS A 172 1.32 1.57 9.08
C HIS A 172 1.75 2.79 8.27
N SER A 173 3.05 3.14 8.32
CA SER A 173 3.58 4.25 7.52
C SER A 173 3.43 4.02 6.01
N ASN A 174 3.60 2.79 5.54
CA ASN A 174 3.40 2.46 4.12
C ASN A 174 1.97 2.70 3.65
N LEU A 175 0.98 2.21 4.41
CA LEU A 175 -0.43 2.38 4.06
C LEU A 175 -0.83 3.86 4.09
N LYS A 176 -0.43 4.57 5.16
CA LYS A 176 -0.66 6.02 5.29
C LYS A 176 -0.03 6.78 4.12
N PHE A 177 1.22 6.46 3.77
CA PHE A 177 1.93 7.12 2.68
C PHE A 177 1.23 6.93 1.32
N VAL A 178 0.79 5.71 1.01
CA VAL A 178 0.03 5.45 -0.23
C VAL A 178 -1.28 6.24 -0.24
N GLN A 179 -2.02 6.28 0.88
CA GLN A 179 -3.27 7.03 0.98
C GLN A 179 -3.08 8.56 0.84
N LEU A 180 -1.94 9.09 1.30
CA LEU A 180 -1.65 10.52 1.26
C LEU A 180 -1.11 11.00 -0.08
N PHE A 181 -0.31 10.18 -0.77
CA PHE A 181 0.52 10.63 -1.89
C PHE A 181 0.24 9.96 -3.23
N ARG A 182 -0.58 8.90 -3.28
CA ARG A 182 -1.02 8.36 -4.56
C ARG A 182 -2.08 9.28 -5.17
N ARG A 183 -1.92 9.64 -6.45
CA ARG A 183 -2.95 10.41 -7.17
C ARG A 183 -4.31 9.72 -7.15
N GLU A 184 -5.34 10.46 -6.79
CA GLU A 184 -6.70 9.93 -6.60
C GLU A 184 -7.30 9.33 -7.87
N THR A 185 -7.01 9.93 -9.02
CA THR A 185 -7.43 9.45 -10.35
C THR A 185 -6.86 8.06 -10.69
N LYS A 186 -5.92 7.56 -9.89
CA LYS A 186 -5.29 6.25 -10.04
C LYS A 186 -5.68 5.26 -8.96
N ILE A 187 -6.44 5.68 -7.95
CA ILE A 187 -7.09 4.80 -7.00
C ILE A 187 -8.45 4.43 -7.60
N ILE A 188 -8.42 3.49 -8.55
CA ILE A 188 -9.63 2.91 -9.15
C ILE A 188 -10.25 1.89 -8.19
N LEU A 189 -11.50 1.50 -8.41
CA LEU A 189 -12.28 0.65 -7.49
C LEU A 189 -11.54 -0.61 -6.99
N GLU A 190 -10.87 -1.35 -7.89
CA GLU A 190 -10.12 -2.56 -7.50
C GLU A 190 -8.93 -2.23 -6.58
N VAL A 191 -8.22 -1.14 -6.90
CA VAL A 191 -7.07 -0.67 -6.10
C VAL A 191 -7.53 -0.20 -4.72
N GLU A 192 -8.64 0.54 -4.68
CA GLU A 192 -9.26 0.99 -3.45
C GLU A 192 -9.71 -0.19 -2.58
N TYR A 193 -10.32 -1.20 -3.20
CA TYR A 193 -10.74 -2.43 -2.55
C TYR A 193 -9.56 -3.15 -1.88
N TYR A 194 -8.45 -3.37 -2.60
CA TYR A 194 -7.28 -4.05 -2.02
C TYR A 194 -6.61 -3.22 -0.91
N LEU A 195 -6.50 -1.91 -1.09
CA LEU A 195 -5.96 -1.02 -0.06
C LEU A 195 -6.82 -1.04 1.22
N THR A 196 -8.14 -0.99 1.05
CA THR A 196 -9.12 -1.04 2.16
C THR A 196 -9.06 -2.37 2.91
N ASN A 197 -8.95 -3.49 2.19
CA ASN A 197 -8.80 -4.80 2.81
C ASN A 197 -7.49 -4.93 3.59
N LEU A 198 -6.37 -4.41 3.07
CA LEU A 198 -5.10 -4.45 3.79
C LEU A 198 -5.10 -3.53 5.03
N ILE A 199 -5.78 -2.38 4.95
CA ILE A 199 -6.03 -1.53 6.13
C ILE A 199 -6.90 -2.27 7.15
N SER A 200 -7.94 -2.97 6.70
CA SER A 200 -8.81 -3.77 7.58
C SER A 200 -8.04 -4.91 8.24
N ALA A 201 -7.16 -5.58 7.50
CA ALA A 201 -6.25 -6.60 8.04
C ALA A 201 -5.29 -6.02 9.09
N LYS A 202 -4.72 -4.83 8.83
CA LYS A 202 -3.91 -4.08 9.79
C LYS A 202 -4.67 -3.83 11.10
N MET A 203 -5.90 -3.31 11.01
CA MET A 203 -6.73 -3.02 12.18
C MET A 203 -7.09 -4.29 12.95
N PHE A 204 -7.47 -5.37 12.25
CA PHE A 204 -7.73 -6.67 12.87
C PHE A 204 -6.52 -7.16 13.67
N ILE A 205 -5.31 -7.06 13.12
CA ILE A 205 -4.08 -7.50 13.78
C ILE A 205 -3.80 -6.71 15.06
N ILE A 206 -4.08 -5.40 15.07
CA ILE A 206 -3.89 -4.55 16.24
C ILE A 206 -4.85 -4.98 17.36
N ASP A 207 -6.12 -5.19 17.02
CA ASP A 207 -7.18 -5.47 17.98
C ASP A 207 -7.39 -6.97 18.27
N VAL A 208 -6.56 -7.84 17.70
CA VAL A 208 -6.75 -9.29 17.78
C VAL A 208 -6.64 -9.79 19.23
N SER A 209 -7.60 -10.62 19.60
CA SER A 209 -7.72 -11.31 20.88
C SER A 209 -7.86 -12.82 20.67
N ALA A 210 -7.84 -13.59 21.78
CA ALA A 210 -8.13 -15.03 21.74
C ALA A 210 -9.47 -15.34 21.06
N HIS A 211 -10.52 -14.55 21.37
CA HIS A 211 -11.84 -14.72 20.78
C HIS A 211 -11.85 -14.47 19.26
N SER A 212 -11.11 -13.45 18.81
CA SER A 212 -10.96 -13.14 17.38
C SER A 212 -10.30 -14.26 16.57
N LEU A 213 -9.55 -15.14 17.23
CA LEU A 213 -8.83 -16.27 16.62
C LEU A 213 -9.48 -17.62 16.90
N SER A 214 -10.68 -17.64 17.49
CA SER A 214 -11.35 -18.87 17.93
C SER A 214 -10.46 -19.73 18.88
N MET A 215 -9.67 -19.06 19.73
CA MET A 215 -8.76 -19.68 20.69
C MET A 215 -9.25 -19.50 22.13
N GLU A 216 -8.88 -20.45 22.98
CA GLU A 216 -9.01 -20.31 24.44
C GLU A 216 -7.99 -19.29 24.95
N GLU A 217 -8.38 -18.46 25.92
CA GLU A 217 -7.51 -17.42 26.49
C GLU A 217 -6.21 -17.98 27.09
N SER A 218 -6.23 -19.21 27.59
CA SER A 218 -5.03 -19.89 28.10
C SER A 218 -4.03 -20.34 27.01
N LYS A 219 -4.46 -20.38 25.74
CA LYS A 219 -3.63 -20.79 24.59
C LYS A 219 -3.13 -19.59 23.76
N PHE A 220 -3.70 -18.41 23.98
CA PHE A 220 -3.31 -17.15 23.34
C PHE A 220 -2.15 -16.51 24.08
#